data_AF-A0A813ELG7-F1
#
_entry.id   AF-A0A813ELG7-F1
#
_cell.length_a   1.000
_cell.length_b   1.000
_cell.length_c   1.000
_cell.angle_alpha   90.00
_cell.angle_beta   90.00
_cell.angle_gamma   90.00
#
_symmetry.space_group_name_H-M   'P 1'
#
loop_
_entity.id
_entity.type
_entity.pdbx_description
1 polymer ?
#
loop_
_entity_poly.entity_id
_entity_poly.type
_entity_poly.pdbx_seq_one_letter_code
_entity_poly.pdbx_strand_id
1 'polypeptide(L)'
;EITIPYLGPADLCLPTADRREILSVTKGFRCTCDRCSAPRDSARAFRCPRCGGNEALALADPAPAEGVGSSSSSAAVARDGDLACSACGALSGAEAAPLLALEAKLRSWARSRPEFQAPQVERE
;
A
#
# COMPACT_ATOMS: atom_id res chain seq x y z
N GLU A 1 0.69 23.22 13.65
CA GLU A 1 1.98 22.55 13.41
C GLU A 1 2.32 22.65 11.93
N ILE A 2 3.59 22.75 11.56
CA ILE A 2 4.04 22.75 10.15
C ILE A 2 4.81 21.44 9.94
N THR A 3 4.42 20.67 8.93
CA THR A 3 5.03 19.37 8.60
C THR A 3 5.45 19.34 7.13
N ILE A 4 6.55 18.63 6.84
CA ILE A 4 7.02 18.37 5.47
C ILE A 4 7.23 16.87 5.28
N PRO A 5 6.99 16.31 4.09
CA PRO A 5 7.24 14.90 3.83
C PRO A 5 8.75 14.61 3.81
N TYR A 6 9.18 13.58 4.54
CA TYR A 6 10.55 13.07 4.46
C TYR A 6 10.79 12.22 3.20
N LEU A 7 9.73 11.73 2.57
CA LEU A 7 9.77 10.90 1.38
C LEU A 7 9.74 11.77 0.12
N GLY A 8 10.48 11.38 -0.91
CA GLY A 8 10.43 12.03 -2.22
C GLY A 8 9.10 11.76 -2.95
N PRO A 9 8.79 12.50 -4.04
CA PRO A 9 7.54 12.35 -4.78
C PRO A 9 7.26 10.93 -5.28
N ALA A 10 8.30 10.21 -5.73
CA ALA A 10 8.18 8.82 -6.16
C ALA A 10 7.77 7.90 -4.98
N ASP A 11 8.45 8.04 -3.84
CA ASP A 11 8.16 7.24 -2.64
C ASP A 11 6.81 7.59 -2.02
N LEU A 12 6.35 8.84 -2.18
CA LEU A 12 5.02 9.23 -1.76
C LEU A 12 3.93 8.48 -2.52
N CYS A 13 4.19 7.96 -3.72
CA CYS A 13 3.21 7.17 -4.48
C CYS A 13 3.20 5.69 -4.09
N LEU A 14 4.13 5.24 -3.24
CA LEU A 14 4.19 3.85 -2.79
C LEU A 14 3.02 3.47 -1.87
N PRO A 15 2.68 2.18 -1.79
CA PRO A 15 1.78 1.64 -0.77
C PRO A 15 2.14 2.09 0.65
N THR A 16 1.14 2.17 1.52
CA THR A 16 1.30 2.60 2.92
C THR A 16 2.28 1.73 3.70
N ALA A 17 2.33 0.42 3.42
CA ALA A 17 3.32 -0.48 4.00
C ALA A 17 4.76 -0.10 3.59
N ASP A 18 4.99 0.13 2.29
CA ASP A 18 6.30 0.51 1.75
C ASP A 18 6.77 1.85 2.30
N ARG A 19 5.89 2.85 2.35
CA ARG A 19 6.23 4.17 2.95
C ARG A 19 6.63 4.04 4.41
N ARG A 20 5.92 3.21 5.18
CA ARG A 20 6.22 2.96 6.60
C ARG A 20 7.53 2.19 6.78
N GLU A 21 7.81 1.23 5.91
CA GLU A 21 9.07 0.50 5.91
C GLU A 21 10.25 1.46 5.67
N ILE A 22 10.17 2.31 4.64
CA ILE A 22 11.22 3.29 4.33
C ILE A 22 11.44 4.24 5.52
N LEU A 23 10.37 4.80 6.10
CA LEU A 23 10.48 5.72 7.23
C LEU A 23 10.98 5.02 8.50
N SER A 24 10.59 3.77 8.74
CA SER A 24 11.09 2.97 9.85
C SER A 24 12.59 2.72 9.72
N VAL A 25 13.05 2.34 8.53
CA VAL A 25 14.47 2.03 8.27
C VAL A 25 15.33 3.30 8.25
N THR A 26 14.86 4.37 7.61
CA THR A 26 15.69 5.57 7.37
C THR A 26 15.57 6.65 8.45
N LYS A 27 14.45 6.70 9.18
CA LYS A 27 14.15 7.73 10.20
C LYS A 27 13.81 7.15 11.57
N GLY A 28 13.69 5.83 11.71
CA GLY A 28 13.44 5.19 13.00
C GLY A 28 12.03 5.39 13.56
N PHE A 29 11.04 5.74 12.72
CA PHE A 29 9.65 5.89 13.17
C PHE A 29 8.64 5.28 12.19
N ARG A 30 7.46 4.94 12.72
CA ARG A 30 6.32 4.47 11.92
C ARG A 30 5.33 5.61 11.69
N CYS A 31 5.09 5.94 10.43
CA CYS A 31 4.18 7.05 10.10
C CYS A 31 2.72 6.75 10.47
N THR A 32 2.09 7.72 11.14
CA THR A 32 0.70 7.71 11.62
C THR A 32 -0.10 8.92 11.13
N CYS A 33 0.37 9.63 10.10
CA CYS A 33 -0.42 10.71 9.48
C CYS A 33 -1.76 10.17 8.94
N ASP A 34 -2.73 11.06 8.69
CA ASP A 34 -4.09 10.69 8.26
C ASP A 34 -4.12 9.68 7.12
N ARG A 35 -3.23 9.87 6.14
CA ARG A 35 -3.11 8.96 4.99
C ARG A 35 -2.57 7.57 5.36
N CYS A 36 -1.63 7.47 6.29
CA CYS A 36 -1.13 6.18 6.78
C CYS A 36 -2.09 5.53 7.79
N SER A 37 -2.89 6.32 8.48
CA SER A 37 -3.89 5.87 9.47
C SER A 37 -5.25 5.55 8.85
N ALA A 38 -5.47 5.92 7.59
CA ALA A 38 -6.66 5.56 6.84
C ALA A 38 -6.81 4.02 6.75
N PRO A 39 -8.04 3.49 6.88
CA PRO A 39 -8.28 2.05 6.80
C PRO A 39 -8.06 1.47 5.40
N ARG A 40 -8.07 2.31 4.37
CA ARG A 40 -7.90 1.94 2.96
C ARG A 40 -6.73 2.70 2.36
N ASP A 41 -5.92 1.99 1.58
CA ASP A 41 -4.72 2.55 0.98
C ASP A 41 -5.04 3.14 -0.40
N SER A 42 -5.04 4.47 -0.48
CA SER A 42 -5.33 5.19 -1.73
C SER A 42 -4.29 4.95 -2.83
N ALA A 43 -3.08 4.48 -2.47
CA ALA A 43 -2.07 4.10 -3.46
C ALA A 43 -2.34 2.71 -4.09
N ARG A 44 -3.29 1.95 -3.54
CA ARG A 44 -3.67 0.60 -3.99
C ARG A 44 -5.11 0.61 -4.47
N ALA A 45 -5.34 1.38 -5.54
CA ALA A 45 -6.64 1.56 -6.17
C ALA A 45 -6.78 0.71 -7.44
N PHE A 46 -7.94 0.07 -7.59
CA PHE A 46 -8.28 -0.77 -8.73
C PHE A 46 -9.61 -0.34 -9.34
N ARG A 47 -9.82 -0.64 -10.62
CA ARG A 47 -11.14 -0.48 -11.22
C ARG A 47 -12.09 -1.54 -10.65
N CYS A 48 -13.21 -1.12 -10.06
CA CYS A 48 -14.17 -2.07 -9.47
C CYS A 48 -14.75 -3.01 -10.55
N PRO A 49 -14.70 -4.34 -10.38
CA PRO A 49 -15.18 -5.29 -11.38
C PRO A 49 -16.72 -5.35 -11.44
N ARG A 50 -17.42 -4.93 -10.38
CA ARG A 50 -18.89 -4.93 -10.32
C ARG A 50 -19.52 -3.77 -11.10
N CYS A 51 -19.09 -2.53 -10.81
CA CYS A 51 -19.67 -1.34 -11.42
C CYS A 51 -18.86 -0.75 -12.57
N GLY A 52 -17.57 -1.08 -12.70
CA GLY A 52 -16.67 -0.55 -13.72
C GLY A 52 -16.41 0.97 -13.67
N GLY A 53 -17.12 1.73 -12.83
CA GLY A 53 -17.02 3.19 -12.76
C GLY A 53 -16.27 3.72 -11.55
N ASN A 54 -16.33 3.03 -10.41
CA ASN A 54 -15.68 3.45 -9.17
C ASN A 54 -14.41 2.66 -8.87
N GLU A 55 -13.59 3.22 -7.99
CA GLU A 55 -12.37 2.61 -7.49
C GLU A 55 -12.70 1.61 -6.37
N ALA A 56 -12.04 0.46 -6.38
CA ALA A 56 -11.94 -0.44 -5.25
C ALA A 56 -10.58 -0.23 -4.59
N LEU A 57 -10.57 0.17 -3.32
CA LEU A 57 -9.36 0.44 -2.56
C LEU A 57 -8.99 -0.76 -1.70
N ALA A 58 -7.69 -1.08 -1.67
CA ALA A 58 -7.19 -2.14 -0.80
C ALA A 58 -7.21 -1.71 0.67
N LEU A 59 -7.37 -2.69 1.55
CA LEU A 59 -7.16 -2.51 2.97
C LEU A 59 -5.71 -2.04 3.20
N ALA A 60 -5.55 -0.97 3.98
CA ALA A 60 -4.25 -0.56 4.45
C ALA A 60 -3.80 -1.55 5.55
N ASP A 61 -2.51 -1.82 5.63
CA ASP A 61 -1.97 -2.55 6.79
C ASP A 61 -2.39 -1.83 8.07
N PRO A 62 -3.17 -2.48 8.96
CA PRO A 62 -3.61 -1.83 10.17
C PRO A 62 -2.39 -1.36 10.97
N ALA A 63 -2.54 -0.23 11.65
CA ALA A 63 -1.60 0.04 12.72
C ALA A 63 -1.68 -1.12 13.73
N PRO A 64 -0.56 -1.66 14.23
CA PRO A 64 -0.66 -2.63 15.30
C PRO A 64 -1.38 -1.91 16.43
N ALA A 65 -2.56 -2.41 16.79
CA ALA A 65 -3.05 -2.22 18.13
C ALA A 65 -1.91 -2.74 19.03
N GLU A 66 -1.49 -1.89 19.97
CA GLU A 66 -0.39 -2.18 20.89
C GLU A 66 -0.43 -3.64 21.35
N GLY A 67 0.56 -4.46 20.97
CA GLY A 67 0.82 -5.73 21.65
C GLY A 67 0.58 -7.07 20.95
N VAL A 68 0.51 -7.19 19.61
CA VAL A 68 0.64 -8.53 18.97
C VAL A 68 1.54 -8.47 17.75
N GLY A 69 2.72 -9.10 17.85
CA GLY A 69 3.61 -9.32 16.72
C GLY A 69 2.90 -10.11 15.63
N SER A 70 2.90 -9.59 14.41
CA SER A 70 2.46 -10.33 13.23
C SER A 70 3.44 -10.08 12.10
N SER A 71 4.56 -10.78 12.21
CA SER A 71 5.32 -11.22 11.05
C SER A 71 4.41 -12.15 10.25
N SER A 72 3.82 -11.68 9.17
CA SER A 72 3.49 -12.58 8.06
C SER A 72 3.41 -11.82 6.74
N SER A 73 4.58 -11.68 6.15
CA SER A 73 4.79 -11.96 4.73
C SER A 73 4.32 -13.39 4.42
N SER A 74 3.02 -13.65 4.46
CA SER A 74 2.43 -14.82 3.83
C SER A 74 1.86 -14.37 2.49
N ALA A 75 2.14 -15.15 1.44
CA ALA A 75 1.63 -14.91 0.10
C ALA A 75 0.13 -14.58 0.19
N ALA A 76 -0.23 -13.35 -0.20
CA ALA A 76 -1.55 -12.78 0.02
C ALA A 76 -2.60 -13.57 -0.78
N VAL A 77 -3.21 -14.56 -0.13
CA VAL A 77 -4.45 -15.16 -0.63
C VAL A 77 -5.53 -14.12 -0.39
N ALA A 78 -6.11 -13.60 -1.46
CA ALA A 78 -7.16 -12.60 -1.39
C ALA A 78 -8.31 -13.07 -0.49
N ARG A 79 -8.62 -12.30 0.55
CA ARG A 79 -9.74 -12.53 1.46
C ARG A 79 -10.92 -11.65 1.07
N ASP A 80 -12.11 -12.06 1.48
CA ASP A 80 -13.30 -11.21 1.38
C ASP A 80 -13.05 -9.89 2.12
N GLY A 81 -13.29 -8.77 1.44
CA GLY A 81 -13.13 -7.43 2.01
C GLY A 81 -11.72 -6.84 1.94
N ASP A 82 -10.74 -7.54 1.37
CA ASP A 82 -9.40 -6.98 1.10
C ASP A 82 -9.49 -5.76 0.17
N LEU A 83 -10.44 -5.76 -0.76
CA LEU A 83 -10.79 -4.60 -1.58
C LEU A 83 -12.21 -4.15 -1.27
N ALA A 84 -12.44 -2.84 -1.22
CA ALA A 84 -13.77 -2.26 -1.08
C ALA A 84 -13.99 -1.11 -2.06
N CYS A 85 -15.12 -1.16 -2.75
CA CYS A 85 -15.61 -0.09 -3.62
C CYS A 85 -16.56 0.82 -2.83
N SER A 86 -16.47 2.12 -3.03
CA SER A 86 -17.36 3.10 -2.38
C SER A 86 -18.84 2.89 -2.73
N ALA A 87 -19.14 2.39 -3.93
CA ALA A 87 -20.51 2.17 -4.40
C ALA A 87 -20.99 0.73 -4.20
N CYS A 88 -20.12 -0.27 -4.36
CA CYS A 88 -20.51 -1.69 -4.32
C CYS A 88 -20.20 -2.37 -2.98
N GLY A 89 -19.50 -1.70 -2.08
CA GLY A 89 -19.03 -2.26 -0.81
C GLY A 89 -17.84 -3.20 -0.97
N ALA A 90 -17.69 -4.11 -0.02
CA ALA A 90 -16.64 -5.12 0.00
C ALA A 90 -16.75 -6.08 -1.20
N LEU A 91 -15.61 -6.31 -1.85
CA LEU A 91 -15.48 -7.33 -2.88
C LEU A 91 -15.18 -8.69 -2.24
N SER A 92 -15.67 -9.75 -2.87
CA SER A 92 -15.31 -11.10 -2.48
C SER A 92 -13.86 -11.42 -2.85
N GLY A 93 -13.28 -12.43 -2.21
CA GLY A 93 -11.94 -12.92 -2.50
C GLY A 93 -11.80 -13.35 -3.96
N ALA A 94 -12.85 -13.92 -4.56
CA ALA A 94 -12.85 -14.29 -5.98
C ALA A 94 -12.77 -13.07 -6.91
N GLU A 95 -13.42 -11.96 -6.56
CA GLU A 95 -13.36 -10.71 -7.33
C GLU A 95 -12.06 -9.93 -7.08
N ALA A 96 -11.52 -10.01 -5.86
CA ALA A 96 -10.30 -9.32 -5.48
C ALA A 96 -9.02 -10.04 -5.93
N ALA A 97 -9.03 -11.38 -5.97
CA ALA A 97 -7.89 -12.22 -6.33
C ALA A 97 -7.19 -11.81 -7.64
N PRO A 98 -7.88 -11.64 -8.79
CA PRO A 98 -7.20 -11.27 -10.03
C PRO A 98 -6.56 -9.87 -9.96
N LEU A 99 -7.18 -8.94 -9.23
CA LEU A 99 -6.67 -7.58 -9.07
C LEU A 99 -5.39 -7.56 -8.20
N LEU A 100 -5.41 -8.28 -7.09
CA LEU A 100 -4.26 -8.41 -6.19
C LEU A 100 -3.12 -9.22 -6.82
N ALA A 101 -3.44 -10.25 -7.62
CA ALA A 101 -2.43 -10.99 -8.39
C ALA A 101 -1.74 -10.10 -9.44
N LEU A 102 -2.51 -9.23 -10.11
CA LEU A 102 -1.95 -8.25 -11.05
C LEU A 102 -1.05 -7.24 -10.33
N GLU A 103 -1.47 -6.74 -9.16
CA GLU A 103 -0.64 -5.87 -8.32
C GLU A 103 0.69 -6.53 -7.96
N ALA A 104 0.66 -7.78 -7.49
CA ALA A 104 1.87 -8.52 -7.13
C ALA A 104 2.85 -8.64 -8.33
N LYS A 105 2.31 -8.91 -9.53
CA LYS A 105 3.10 -8.98 -10.76
C LYS A 105 3.71 -7.62 -11.13
N LEU A 106 2.92 -6.55 -11.09
CA LEU A 106 3.37 -5.20 -11.41
C LEU A 106 4.41 -4.70 -10.40
N ARG A 107 4.24 -5.01 -9.11
CA ARG A 107 5.18 -4.62 -8.06
C ARG A 107 6.55 -5.27 -8.24
N SER A 108 6.57 -6.57 -8.58
CA SER A 108 7.82 -7.28 -8.90
C SER A 108 8.51 -6.65 -10.11
N TRP A 109 7.76 -6.39 -11.19
CA TRP A 109 8.30 -5.72 -12.38
C TRP A 109 8.83 -4.32 -12.08
N ALA A 110 8.08 -3.50 -11.33
CA ALA A 110 8.47 -2.14 -11.00
C ALA A 110 9.79 -2.12 -10.19
N ARG A 111 9.94 -3.02 -9.21
CA ARG A 111 11.17 -3.14 -8.40
C ARG A 111 12.38 -3.62 -9.21
N SER A 112 12.15 -4.36 -10.29
CA SER A 112 13.21 -4.86 -11.17
C SER A 112 13.80 -3.78 -12.09
N ARG A 113 13.17 -2.61 -12.20
CA ARG A 113 13.60 -1.56 -13.13
C ARG A 113 14.47 -0.51 -12.42
N PRO A 114 15.76 -0.37 -12.79
CA PRO A 114 16.69 0.57 -12.15
C PRO A 114 16.29 2.04 -12.36
N GLU A 115 15.56 2.35 -13.43
CA GLU A 115 15.04 3.69 -13.73
C GLU A 115 14.03 4.19 -12.69
N PHE A 116 13.41 3.28 -11.93
CA PHE A 116 12.48 3.60 -10.85
C PHE A 116 13.11 3.46 -9.46
N GLN A 117 14.39 3.09 -9.39
CA GLN A 117 15.15 3.12 -8.14
C GLN A 117 15.71 4.54 -7.97
N ALA A 118 15.29 5.24 -6.92
CA ALA A 118 15.75 6.60 -6.65
C ALA A 118 17.28 6.64 -6.63
N PRO A 119 17.92 7.68 -7.21
CA PRO A 119 19.37 7.81 -7.15
C PRO A 119 19.79 7.82 -5.69
N GLN A 120 20.66 6.87 -5.33
CA GLN A 120 21.36 6.90 -4.05
C GLN A 120 22.14 8.21 -4.06
N VAL A 121 21.71 9.20 -3.27
CA VAL A 121 22.52 10.40 -3.05
C VAL A 121 23.78 9.90 -2.35
N GLU A 122 24.88 9.79 -3.10
CA GLU A 122 26.20 9.51 -2.56
C GLU A 122 26.49 10.56 -1.49
N ARG A 123 26.63 10.11 -0.24
CA ARG A 123 27.11 10.95 0.86
C ARG A 123 28.62 11.05 0.70
N GLU A 124 29.10 12.21 0.29
CA GLU A 124 30.48 12.67 0.50
C GLU A 124 30.75 12.94 2.00
#